data_AF-A0A847QXH0-F1
#
_entry.id   AF-A0A847QXH0-F1
#
_cell.length_a   1.000
_cell.length_b   1.000
_cell.length_c   1.000
_cell.angle_alpha   90.00
_cell.angle_beta   90.00
_cell.angle_gamma   90.00
#
_symmetry.space_group_name_H-M   'P 1'
#
loop_
_entity.id
_entity.type
_entity.pdbx_description
1 polymer ?
#
loop_
_entity_poly.entity_id
_entity_poly.type
_entity_poly.pdbx_seq_one_letter_code
_entity_poly.pdbx_strand_id
1 'polypeptide(L)' 'MPQRYEPEFKKKIVKLHLQDGRTYKSITDEYGVSKVTIAKCLN' A
#
# COMPACT_ATOMS: atom_id res chain seq x y z
N MET A 1 -4.16 15.46 7.96
CA MET A 1 -2.93 15.75 7.19
C MET A 1 -2.86 14.78 6.03
N PRO A 2 -2.65 15.21 4.76
CA PRO A 2 -2.44 14.27 3.67
C PRO A 2 -1.11 13.56 3.93
N GLN A 3 -1.14 12.28 4.29
CA GLN A 3 0.07 11.47 4.35
C GLN A 3 0.65 11.40 2.93
N ARG A 4 1.71 12.18 2.70
CA ARG A 4 2.47 12.16 1.45
C ARG A 4 3.39 10.94 1.52
N TYR A 5 2.87 9.79 1.09
CA TYR A 5 3.70 8.63 0.86
C TYR A 5 4.60 8.88 -0.34
N GLU A 6 5.87 8.52 -0.20
CA GLU A 6 6.84 8.58 -1.28
C GLU A 6 6.34 7.76 -2.49
N PRO A 7 6.57 8.23 -3.72
CA PRO A 7 6.15 7.51 -4.92
C PRO A 7 6.77 6.11 -5.00
N GLU A 8 8.00 5.95 -4.52
CA GLU A 8 8.69 4.66 -4.39
C GLU A 8 7.93 3.69 -3.47
N PHE A 9 7.44 4.21 -2.34
CA PHE A 9 6.66 3.42 -1.40
C PHE A 9 5.32 2.98 -2.01
N LYS A 10 4.63 3.86 -2.74
CA LYS A 10 3.40 3.50 -3.46
C LYS A 10 3.65 2.37 -4.47
N LYS A 11 4.72 2.45 -5.26
CA LYS A 11 5.11 1.38 -6.19
C LYS A 11 5.35 0.05 -5.47
N LYS A 12 5.99 0.08 -4.30
CA LYS A 12 6.24 -1.12 -3.49
C LYS A 12 4.93 -1.78 -3.04
N ILE A 13 3.97 -0.98 -2.55
CA ILE A 13 2.64 -1.45 -2.14
C ILE A 13 1.87 -2.07 -3.32
N VAL A 14 1.86 -1.40 -4.47
CA VAL A 14 1.21 -1.89 -5.70
C VAL A 14 1.85 -3.20 -6.16
N LYS A 15 3.18 -3.30 -6.12
CA LYS A 15 3.91 -4.52 -6.47
C LYS A 15 3.60 -5.67 -5.50
N LEU A 16 3.57 -5.41 -4.20
CA LEU A 16 3.22 -6.44 -3.20
C LEU A 16 1.79 -6.96 -3.39
N HIS A 17 0.84 -6.08 -3.72
CA HIS A 17 -0.55 -6.50 -3.91
C HIS A 17 -0.76 -7.23 -5.25
N LEU A 18 -0.27 -6.68 -6.37
CA LEU A 18 -0.49 -7.22 -7.71
C LEU A 18 0.41 -8.43 -8.02
N GLN A 19 1.65 -8.43 -7.53
CA GLN A 19 2.68 -9.40 -7.92
C GLN A 19 2.79 -10.54 -6.88
N ASP A 20 2.77 -10.17 -5.61
CA ASP A 20 2.89 -11.12 -4.48
C ASP A 20 1.51 -11.65 -4.04
N GLY A 21 0.41 -11.07 -4.55
CA GLY A 21 -0.96 -11.43 -4.15
C GLY A 21 -1.25 -11.11 -2.68
N ARG A 22 -0.44 -10.25 -2.04
CA ARG A 22 -0.59 -9.94 -0.62
C ARG A 22 -1.92 -9.25 -0.36
N THR A 23 -2.60 -9.70 0.69
CA THR A 23 -3.85 -9.07 1.12
C THR A 23 -3.59 -7.71 1.77
N TYR A 24 -4.58 -6.83 1.66
CA TYR A 24 -4.56 -5.52 2.31
C TYR A 24 -4.18 -5.61 3.79
N LYS A 25 -4.68 -6.64 4.49
CA LYS A 25 -4.46 -6.83 5.93
C LYS A 25 -2.97 -7.08 6.26
N SER A 26 -2.28 -7.92 5.50
CA SER A 26 -0.83 -8.12 5.69
C SER A 26 -0.04 -6.86 5.40
N ILE A 27 -0.41 -6.11 4.36
CA ILE A 27 0.28 -4.86 4.01
C ILE A 27 0.05 -3.78 5.07
N THR A 28 -1.18 -3.67 5.61
CA THR A 28 -1.49 -2.72 6.68
C THR A 28 -0.77 -3.07 7.99
N ASP A 29 -0.63 -4.35 8.30
CA ASP A 29 0.03 -4.85 9.51
C ASP A 29 1.56 -4.65 9.44
N GLU A 30 2.17 -4.99 8.29
CA GLU A 30 3.62 -4.90 8.10
C GLU A 30 4.12 -3.46 7.95
N TYR A 31 3.39 -2.62 7.22
CA TYR A 31 3.83 -1.26 6.90
C TYR A 31 3.09 -0.16 7.68
N GLY A 32 2.13 -0.51 8.54
CA GLY A 32 1.32 0.45 9.29
C GLY A 32 0.47 1.38 8.41
N VAL A 33 0.23 0.99 7.16
CA VAL A 33 -0.56 1.78 6.21
C VAL A 33 -2.05 1.52 6.39
N SER A 34 -2.89 2.52 6.16
CA SER A 34 -4.34 2.32 6.17
C SER A 34 -4.82 1.63 4.90
N LYS A 35 -5.89 0.84 4.98
CA LYS A 35 -6.56 0.24 3.81
C LYS A 35 -6.90 1.28 2.74
N VAL A 36 -7.31 2.48 3.16
CA VAL A 36 -7.62 3.61 2.28
C VAL A 36 -6.38 4.05 1.48
N THR A 37 -5.20 4.07 2.11
CA THR A 37 -3.93 4.38 1.43
C THR A 37 -3.64 3.36 0.35
N ILE A 38 -3.77 2.07 0.67
CA ILE A 38 -3.50 0.99 -0.30
C ILE A 38 -4.46 1.09 -1.48
N ALA A 39 -5.77 1.27 -1.21
CA ALA A 39 -6.77 1.46 -2.25
C ALA A 39 -6.47 2.69 -3.14
N LYS A 40 -5.99 3.79 -2.55
CA LYS A 40 -5.57 4.99 -3.28
C LYS A 40 -4.29 4.80 -4.09
N CYS A 41 -3.48 3.78 -3.82
CA CYS A 41 -2.28 3.46 -4.60
C CYS A 41 -2.60 2.56 -5.80
N LEU A 42 -3.69 1.79 -5.73
CA LEU A 42 -4.11 0.83 -6.76
C LEU A 42 -5.10 1.41 -7.77
N ASN A 43 -5.67 2.58 -7.49
CA ASN A 43 -6.58 3.33 -8.36
C ASN A 43 -5.82 4.49 -9.01
#